data_AF-A0A2V5JH39-F1
#
_entry.id   AF-A0A2V5JH39-F1
#
_cell.length_a   1.000
_cell.length_b   1.000
_cell.length_c   1.000
_cell.angle_alpha   90.00
_cell.angle_beta   90.00
_cell.angle_gamma   90.00
#
_symmetry.space_group_name_H-M   'P 1'
#
loop_
_entity.id
_entity.type
_entity.pdbx_description
1 polymer ?
#
loop_
_entity_poly.entity_id
_entity_poly.type
_entity_poly.pdbx_seq_one_letter_code
_entity_poly.pdbx_strand_id
1 'polypeptide(L)'
;MPKLPSNMRWHFIGHLQKNKIRHALPLFELFHGVDSPALAQEMDRIAEEEGLHPRILLEVNVAGEGSKFGFSPENLRAEMESLLGLPRLSILGLMAIPPLAERAEASRKYFGELRELRDRLQTEFRVDLAQLSMGMTQDFPIAVGEGATLVRVGTAIFGERSKLKKDSATDEH
;
A
#
# COMPACT_ATOMS: atom_id res chain seq x y z
N MET A 1 14.24 6.98 22.91
CA MET A 1 13.04 7.02 22.04
C MET A 1 11.89 7.62 22.83
N PRO A 2 11.10 8.56 22.29
CA PRO A 2 9.87 8.99 22.95
C PRO A 2 8.98 7.77 23.18
N LYS A 3 8.36 7.68 24.35
CA LYS A 3 7.45 6.59 24.73
C LYS A 3 6.18 6.72 23.90
N LEU A 4 6.11 5.98 22.81
CA LEU A 4 4.92 5.86 21.98
C LEU A 4 3.88 4.98 22.70
N PRO A 5 2.58 5.17 22.44
CA PRO A 5 1.54 4.30 22.97
C PRO A 5 1.82 2.83 22.63
N SER A 6 1.61 1.93 23.59
CA SER A 6 1.90 0.49 23.41
C SER A 6 0.99 -0.21 22.39
N ASN A 7 -0.09 0.44 21.95
CA ASN A 7 -1.06 -0.07 20.98
C ASN A 7 -0.85 0.48 19.56
N MET A 8 0.31 1.09 19.28
CA MET A 8 0.59 1.63 17.96
C MET A 8 0.90 0.50 16.96
N ARG A 9 0.20 0.53 15.82
CA ARG A 9 0.36 -0.45 14.74
C ARG A 9 1.13 0.18 13.59
N TRP A 10 2.23 -0.44 13.19
CA TRP A 10 3.07 0.06 12.09
C TRP A 10 2.64 -0.56 10.78
N HIS A 11 2.35 0.28 9.79
CA HIS A 11 2.00 -0.14 8.44
C HIS A 11 3.07 0.36 7.46
N PHE A 12 3.47 -0.49 6.51
CA PHE A 12 4.41 -0.13 5.46
C PHE A 12 3.65 0.30 4.20
N ILE A 13 3.83 1.55 3.78
CA ILE A 13 3.01 2.20 2.72
C ILE A 13 3.80 2.44 1.42
N GLY A 14 5.12 2.27 1.43
CA GLY A 14 5.97 2.50 0.27
C GLY A 14 6.18 1.25 -0.59
N HIS A 15 7.01 1.41 -1.62
CA HIS A 15 7.54 0.30 -2.41
C HIS A 15 8.61 -0.46 -1.60
N LEU A 16 8.45 -1.79 -1.49
CA LEU A 16 9.35 -2.65 -0.74
C LEU A 16 10.40 -3.28 -1.66
N GLN A 17 11.65 -2.87 -1.51
CA GLN A 17 12.76 -3.49 -2.23
C GLN A 17 13.02 -4.91 -1.71
N LYS A 18 13.28 -5.86 -2.63
CA LYS A 18 13.46 -7.28 -2.28
C LYS A 18 14.51 -7.52 -1.18
N ASN A 19 15.64 -6.82 -1.25
CA ASN A 19 16.73 -6.92 -0.27
C ASN A 19 16.39 -6.36 1.12
N LYS A 20 15.23 -5.71 1.30
CA LYS A 20 14.76 -5.18 2.58
C LYS A 20 13.65 -6.02 3.21
N ILE A 21 13.10 -7.01 2.49
CA ILE A 21 11.97 -7.82 2.96
C ILE A 21 12.28 -8.46 4.32
N ARG A 22 13.40 -9.19 4.45
CA ARG A 22 13.78 -9.87 5.70
C ARG A 22 13.82 -8.93 6.90
N HIS A 23 14.28 -7.70 6.71
CA HIS A 23 14.32 -6.72 7.79
C HIS A 23 12.95 -6.07 8.06
N ALA A 24 12.11 -5.95 7.04
CA ALA A 24 10.83 -5.26 7.15
C ALA A 24 9.73 -6.15 7.75
N LEU A 25 9.64 -7.43 7.36
CA LEU A 25 8.57 -8.34 7.80
C LEU A 25 8.31 -8.33 9.33
N PRO A 26 9.31 -8.39 10.22
CA PRO A 26 9.04 -8.40 11.66
C PRO A 26 8.65 -7.03 12.25
N LEU A 27 8.78 -5.93 11.49
CA LEU A 27 8.57 -4.57 12.00
C LEU A 27 7.18 -4.00 11.70
N PHE A 28 6.48 -4.53 10.71
CA PHE A 28 5.22 -3.99 10.22
C PHE A 28 4.10 -5.02 10.30
N GLU A 29 2.93 -4.56 10.69
CA GLU A 29 1.75 -5.41 10.80
C GLU A 29 0.99 -5.55 9.48
N LEU A 30 1.08 -4.56 8.59
CA LEU A 30 0.41 -4.56 7.29
C LEU A 30 1.30 -3.89 6.24
N PHE A 31 1.48 -4.55 5.10
CA PHE A 31 2.18 -4.04 3.93
C PHE A 31 1.17 -3.63 2.86
N HIS A 32 1.17 -2.37 2.45
CA HIS A 32 0.17 -1.85 1.52
C HIS A 32 0.60 -1.91 0.04
N GLY A 33 1.92 -1.92 -0.22
CA GLY A 33 2.53 -1.73 -1.54
C GLY A 33 3.06 -3.00 -2.17
N VAL A 34 2.33 -4.12 -2.09
CA VAL A 34 2.73 -5.35 -2.80
C VAL A 34 2.26 -5.23 -4.26
N ASP A 35 3.19 -5.01 -5.16
CA ASP A 35 2.92 -4.49 -6.51
C ASP A 35 3.18 -5.48 -7.65
N SER A 36 3.67 -6.69 -7.34
CA SER A 36 4.04 -7.69 -8.33
C SER A 36 4.04 -9.11 -7.75
N PRO A 37 3.80 -10.15 -8.59
CA PRO A 37 3.88 -11.55 -8.14
C PRO A 37 5.26 -11.89 -7.60
N ALA A 38 6.31 -11.35 -8.25
CA ALA A 38 7.69 -11.61 -7.88
C ALA A 38 8.09 -10.98 -6.52
N LEU A 39 7.40 -9.92 -6.08
CA LEU A 39 7.55 -9.38 -4.73
C LEU A 39 6.80 -10.25 -3.73
N ALA A 40 5.55 -10.62 -4.02
CA ALA A 40 4.74 -11.48 -3.17
C ALA A 40 5.42 -12.83 -2.91
N GLN A 41 5.91 -13.51 -3.95
CA GLN A 41 6.62 -14.78 -3.84
C GLN A 41 7.87 -14.68 -2.95
N GLU A 42 8.64 -13.60 -3.07
CA GLU A 42 9.83 -13.40 -2.24
C GLU A 42 9.46 -13.08 -0.78
N MET A 43 8.37 -12.34 -0.56
CA MET A 43 7.82 -12.12 0.78
C MET A 43 7.34 -13.43 1.41
N ASP A 44 6.66 -14.29 0.66
CA ASP A 44 6.18 -15.60 1.11
C ASP A 44 7.34 -16.51 1.52
N ARG A 45 8.37 -16.61 0.67
CA ARG A 45 9.59 -17.39 0.93
C ARG A 45 10.31 -16.93 2.19
N ILE A 46 10.52 -15.62 2.36
CA ILE A 46 11.19 -15.08 3.55
C ILE A 46 10.30 -15.24 4.79
N ALA A 47 8.98 -15.06 4.66
CA ALA A 47 8.06 -15.30 5.76
C ALA A 47 8.09 -16.76 6.22
N GLU A 48 8.26 -17.71 5.31
CA GLU A 48 8.45 -19.12 5.66
C GLU A 48 9.73 -19.35 6.46
N GLU A 49 10.85 -18.80 6.01
CA GLU A 49 12.15 -18.92 6.69
C GLU A 49 12.14 -18.32 8.09
N GLU A 50 11.44 -17.20 8.27
CA GLU A 50 11.36 -16.46 9.54
C GLU A 50 10.19 -16.92 10.42
N GLY A 51 9.35 -17.85 9.96
CA GLY A 51 8.17 -18.31 10.69
C GLY A 51 7.09 -17.24 10.87
N LEU A 52 6.98 -16.31 9.91
CA LEU A 52 6.05 -15.18 9.93
C LEU A 52 4.82 -15.43 9.04
N HIS A 53 3.80 -14.61 9.23
CA HIS A 53 2.58 -14.62 8.41
C HIS A 53 2.12 -13.19 8.10
N PRO A 54 2.85 -12.45 7.24
CA PRO A 54 2.58 -11.03 7.00
C PRO A 54 1.20 -10.82 6.36
N ARG A 55 0.56 -9.73 6.78
CA ARG A 55 -0.68 -9.25 6.18
C ARG A 55 -0.33 -8.25 5.08
N ILE A 56 -0.98 -8.36 3.94
CA ILE A 56 -0.67 -7.54 2.77
C ILE A 56 -1.92 -6.98 2.10
N LEU A 57 -1.74 -5.88 1.38
CA LEU A 57 -2.65 -5.37 0.37
C LEU A 57 -1.93 -5.36 -0.99
N LEU A 58 -2.68 -5.60 -2.05
CA LEU A 58 -2.16 -5.59 -3.42
C LEU A 58 -2.32 -4.18 -4.00
N GLU A 59 -1.22 -3.60 -4.47
CA GLU A 59 -1.20 -2.26 -5.06
C GLU A 59 -1.65 -2.32 -6.52
N VAL A 60 -2.65 -1.52 -6.87
CA VAL A 60 -3.25 -1.48 -8.20
C VAL A 60 -2.93 -0.16 -8.88
N ASN A 61 -2.37 -0.24 -10.08
CA ASN A 61 -2.20 0.89 -10.98
C ASN A 61 -3.52 1.19 -11.71
N VAL A 62 -4.44 1.82 -10.99
CA VAL A 62 -5.76 2.24 -11.51
C VAL A 62 -5.69 3.30 -12.61
N ALA A 63 -4.55 3.98 -12.76
CA ALA A 63 -4.37 5.01 -13.77
C ALA A 63 -3.83 4.49 -15.10
N GLY A 64 -3.33 3.24 -15.15
CA GLY A 64 -2.68 2.67 -16.32
C GLY A 64 -1.40 3.40 -16.73
N GLU A 65 -0.78 4.16 -15.82
CA GLU A 65 0.44 4.90 -16.12
C GLU A 65 1.64 3.94 -16.10
N GLY A 66 2.28 3.70 -17.24
CA GLY A 66 3.35 2.69 -17.39
C GLY A 66 4.59 2.91 -16.53
N SER A 67 4.76 4.09 -15.90
CA SER A 67 5.87 4.40 -14.99
C SER A 67 5.54 4.16 -13.51
N LYS A 68 4.29 3.85 -13.17
CA LYS A 68 3.86 3.63 -11.78
C LYS A 68 3.86 2.16 -11.41
N PHE A 69 4.19 1.90 -10.15
CA PHE A 69 4.09 0.58 -9.52
C PHE A 69 2.63 0.12 -9.45
N GLY A 70 2.45 -1.18 -9.27
CA GLY A 70 1.17 -1.83 -9.07
C GLY A 70 0.74 -2.68 -10.25
N PHE A 71 -0.14 -3.62 -9.96
CA PHE A 71 -0.77 -4.47 -10.97
C PHE A 71 -1.72 -3.64 -11.83
N SER A 72 -1.81 -3.92 -13.13
CA SER A 72 -3.02 -3.56 -13.86
C SER A 72 -4.19 -4.39 -13.34
N PRO A 73 -5.45 -3.92 -13.44
CA PRO A 73 -6.61 -4.70 -13.04
C PRO A 73 -6.67 -6.10 -13.69
N GLU A 74 -6.28 -6.18 -14.96
CA GLU A 74 -6.28 -7.42 -15.75
C GLU A 74 -5.20 -8.39 -15.26
N ASN A 75 -3.98 -7.88 -15.03
CA ASN A 75 -2.88 -8.70 -14.54
C ASN A 75 -3.14 -9.17 -13.11
N LEU A 76 -3.70 -8.31 -12.26
CA LEU A 76 -4.08 -8.69 -10.89
C LEU A 76 -5.06 -9.86 -10.90
N ARG A 77 -6.10 -9.77 -11.74
CA ARG A 77 -7.08 -10.84 -11.89
C ARG A 77 -6.42 -12.14 -12.35
N ALA A 78 -5.56 -12.08 -13.37
CA ALA A 78 -4.88 -13.25 -13.91
C ALA A 78 -3.95 -13.93 -12.90
N GLU A 79 -3.34 -13.15 -12.01
CA GLU A 79 -2.42 -13.65 -10.97
C GLU A 79 -3.12 -14.00 -9.65
N MET A 80 -4.42 -13.78 -9.51
CA MET A 80 -5.08 -13.89 -8.21
C MET A 80 -5.00 -15.30 -7.61
N GLU A 81 -5.16 -16.36 -8.43
CA GLU A 81 -5.04 -17.75 -7.96
C GLU A 81 -3.62 -18.05 -7.46
N SER A 82 -2.59 -17.56 -8.17
CA SER A 82 -1.19 -17.77 -7.80
C SER A 82 -0.86 -17.03 -6.50
N LEU A 83 -1.36 -15.81 -6.34
CA LEU A 83 -1.20 -14.99 -5.14
C LEU A 83 -1.90 -15.59 -3.93
N LEU A 84 -3.14 -16.09 -4.09
CA LEU A 84 -3.89 -16.75 -3.02
C LEU A 84 -3.29 -18.09 -2.61
N GLY A 85 -2.50 -18.72 -3.50
CA GLY A 85 -1.77 -19.95 -3.22
C GLY A 85 -0.53 -19.78 -2.34
N LEU A 86 -0.15 -18.53 -1.99
CA LEU A 86 1.03 -18.24 -1.16
C LEU A 86 0.73 -18.48 0.33
N PRO A 87 1.24 -19.57 0.94
CA PRO A 87 0.76 -20.08 2.22
C PRO A 87 1.12 -19.20 3.43
N ARG A 88 2.07 -18.27 3.29
CA ARG A 88 2.49 -17.36 4.36
C ARG A 88 1.87 -15.98 4.27
N LEU A 89 1.21 -15.63 3.17
CA LEU A 89 0.66 -14.29 2.99
C LEU A 89 -0.84 -14.26 3.29
N SER A 90 -1.24 -13.31 4.14
CA SER A 90 -2.65 -12.96 4.32
C SER A 90 -3.00 -11.76 3.44
N ILE A 91 -3.64 -12.00 2.30
CA ILE A 91 -4.12 -10.94 1.39
C ILE A 91 -5.43 -10.39 1.94
N LEU A 92 -5.45 -9.12 2.34
CA LEU A 92 -6.60 -8.50 3.01
C LEU A 92 -7.37 -7.49 2.18
N GLY A 93 -6.87 -7.13 1.00
CA GLY A 93 -7.50 -6.12 0.19
C GLY A 93 -6.58 -5.45 -0.81
N LEU A 94 -7.02 -4.29 -1.29
CA LEU A 94 -6.36 -3.54 -2.34
C LEU A 94 -5.86 -2.18 -1.85
N MET A 95 -4.86 -1.66 -2.53
CA MET A 95 -4.33 -0.32 -2.36
C MET A 95 -4.25 0.37 -3.71
N ALA A 96 -4.52 1.68 -3.76
CA ALA A 96 -4.16 2.49 -4.91
C ALA A 96 -3.74 3.90 -4.50
N ILE A 97 -2.88 4.49 -5.33
CA ILE A 97 -2.50 5.90 -5.31
C ILE A 97 -2.90 6.49 -6.66
N PRO A 98 -3.98 7.28 -6.72
CA PRO A 98 -4.36 7.98 -7.94
C PRO A 98 -3.27 8.93 -8.44
N PRO A 99 -3.33 9.37 -9.71
CA PRO A 99 -2.52 10.46 -10.21
C PRO A 99 -2.70 11.72 -9.39
N LEU A 100 -1.65 12.54 -9.35
CA LEU A 100 -1.76 13.87 -8.75
C LEU A 100 -2.82 14.65 -9.53
N ALA A 101 -3.81 15.18 -8.82
CA ALA A 101 -4.89 15.94 -9.39
C ALA A 101 -4.99 17.33 -8.74
N GLU A 102 -5.37 18.33 -9.53
CA GLU A 102 -5.60 19.69 -9.01
C GLU A 102 -6.82 19.75 -8.08
N ARG A 103 -7.81 18.88 -8.29
CA ARG A 103 -9.05 18.82 -7.51
C ARG A 103 -9.24 17.41 -6.96
N ALA A 104 -9.54 17.31 -5.68
CA ALA A 104 -9.80 16.06 -4.98
C ALA A 104 -10.85 15.17 -5.68
N GLU A 105 -11.88 15.79 -6.26
CA GLU A 105 -12.96 15.07 -6.96
C GLU A 105 -12.48 14.31 -8.21
N ALA A 106 -11.37 14.71 -8.82
CA ALA A 106 -10.81 13.96 -9.96
C ALA A 106 -10.30 12.57 -9.55
N SER A 107 -10.00 12.35 -8.26
CA SER A 107 -9.62 11.05 -7.72
C SER A 107 -10.81 10.08 -7.60
N ARG A 108 -12.06 10.58 -7.58
CA ARG A 108 -13.26 9.76 -7.30
C ARG A 108 -13.38 8.54 -8.22
N LYS A 109 -13.19 8.74 -9.52
CA LYS A 109 -13.31 7.66 -10.51
C LYS A 109 -12.36 6.49 -10.20
N TYR A 110 -11.13 6.80 -9.79
CA TYR A 110 -10.12 5.79 -9.48
C TYR A 110 -10.44 5.02 -8.20
N PHE A 111 -11.04 5.69 -7.21
CA PHE A 111 -11.51 5.03 -5.98
C PHE A 111 -12.71 4.12 -6.24
N GLY A 112 -13.65 4.57 -7.09
CA GLY A 112 -14.77 3.74 -7.55
C GLY A 112 -14.29 2.50 -8.30
N GLU A 113 -13.37 2.67 -9.25
CA GLU A 113 -12.75 1.57 -10.02
C GLU A 113 -12.05 0.56 -9.10
N LEU A 114 -11.31 1.03 -8.08
CA LEU A 114 -10.66 0.13 -7.11
C LEU A 114 -11.67 -0.67 -6.28
N ARG A 115 -12.74 -0.03 -5.81
CA ARG A 115 -13.83 -0.71 -5.07
C ARG A 115 -14.48 -1.77 -5.95
N GLU A 116 -14.86 -1.43 -7.17
CA GLU A 116 -15.50 -2.36 -8.10
C GLU A 116 -14.59 -3.54 -8.48
N LEU A 117 -13.29 -3.28 -8.66
CA LEU A 117 -12.29 -4.33 -8.84
C LEU A 117 -12.24 -5.26 -7.63
N ARG A 118 -12.15 -4.70 -6.42
CA ARG A 118 -12.16 -5.49 -5.17
C ARG A 118 -13.41 -6.36 -5.10
N ASP A 119 -14.59 -5.79 -5.29
CA ASP A 119 -15.87 -6.50 -5.17
C ASP A 119 -15.99 -7.66 -6.18
N ARG A 120 -15.51 -7.45 -7.42
CA ARG A 120 -15.44 -8.51 -8.44
C ARG A 120 -14.49 -9.63 -8.03
N LEU A 121 -13.29 -9.31 -7.56
CA LEU A 121 -12.30 -10.31 -7.13
C LEU A 121 -12.81 -11.13 -5.93
N GLN A 122 -13.45 -10.49 -4.94
CA GLN A 122 -14.06 -11.21 -3.82
C GLN A 122 -15.09 -12.24 -4.30
N THR A 123 -15.97 -11.83 -5.21
CA THR A 123 -17.06 -12.69 -5.70
C THR A 123 -16.51 -13.87 -6.49
N GLU A 124 -15.58 -13.60 -7.40
CA GLU A 124 -15.02 -14.61 -8.31
C GLU A 124 -14.16 -15.63 -7.58
N PHE A 125 -13.23 -15.17 -6.76
CA PHE A 125 -12.27 -16.04 -6.07
C PHE A 125 -12.78 -16.50 -4.70
N ARG A 126 -13.97 -16.04 -4.27
CA ARG A 126 -14.61 -16.37 -2.99
C ARG A 126 -13.70 -16.07 -1.79
N VAL A 127 -13.09 -14.89 -1.83
CA VAL A 127 -12.17 -14.39 -0.80
C VAL A 127 -12.71 -13.13 -0.14
N ASP A 128 -12.29 -12.88 1.09
CA ASP A 128 -12.56 -11.63 1.79
C ASP A 128 -11.41 -10.65 1.58
N LEU A 129 -11.69 -9.55 0.89
CA LEU A 129 -10.79 -8.44 0.61
C LEU A 129 -11.33 -7.19 1.30
N ALA A 130 -11.55 -7.30 2.61
CA ALA A 130 -12.19 -6.27 3.43
C ALA A 130 -11.55 -4.87 3.33
N GLN A 131 -10.26 -4.77 2.96
CA GLN A 131 -9.53 -3.51 3.01
C GLN A 131 -9.45 -2.78 1.66
N LEU A 132 -9.73 -1.48 1.69
CA LEU A 132 -9.44 -0.53 0.62
C LEU A 132 -8.56 0.59 1.17
N SER A 133 -7.27 0.49 0.88
CA SER A 133 -6.29 1.52 1.21
C SER A 133 -6.22 2.56 0.09
N MET A 134 -6.96 3.65 0.24
CA MET A 134 -7.02 4.72 -0.75
C MET A 134 -7.35 6.06 -0.09
N GLY A 135 -6.93 7.16 -0.71
CA GLY A 135 -7.06 8.50 -0.15
C GLY A 135 -5.84 8.95 0.67
N MET A 136 -5.38 10.16 0.36
CA MET A 136 -4.33 10.89 1.06
C MET A 136 -4.88 12.23 1.57
N THR A 137 -4.04 13.07 2.17
CA THR A 137 -4.45 14.36 2.76
C THR A 137 -5.42 15.18 1.90
N GLN A 138 -5.25 15.20 0.58
CA GLN A 138 -6.05 16.04 -0.33
C GLN A 138 -7.40 15.44 -0.71
N ASP A 139 -7.53 14.12 -0.74
CA ASP A 139 -8.67 13.41 -1.34
C ASP A 139 -9.28 12.32 -0.45
N PHE A 140 -8.83 12.19 0.81
CA PHE A 140 -9.38 11.21 1.74
C PHE A 140 -10.91 11.33 1.96
N PRO A 141 -11.56 12.52 1.96
CA PRO A 141 -13.03 12.57 2.11
C PRO A 141 -13.74 11.91 0.93
N ILE A 142 -13.20 12.07 -0.28
CA ILE A 142 -13.70 11.41 -1.48
C ILE A 142 -13.47 9.90 -1.39
N ALA A 143 -12.28 9.49 -0.96
CA ALA A 143 -11.95 8.08 -0.75
C ALA A 143 -12.90 7.39 0.24
N VAL A 144 -13.21 8.05 1.37
CA VAL A 144 -14.17 7.55 2.36
C VAL A 144 -15.57 7.43 1.75
N GLY A 145 -16.01 8.42 0.98
CA GLY A 145 -17.28 8.37 0.26
C GLY A 145 -17.36 7.22 -0.75
N GLU A 146 -16.24 6.79 -1.31
CA GLU A 146 -16.14 5.64 -2.21
C GLU A 146 -15.81 4.31 -1.49
N GLY A 147 -15.79 4.29 -0.16
CA GLY A 147 -15.66 3.05 0.63
C GLY A 147 -14.25 2.72 1.14
N ALA A 148 -13.35 3.69 1.22
CA ALA A 148 -12.03 3.49 1.83
C ALA A 148 -12.14 3.00 3.28
N THR A 149 -11.37 1.97 3.62
CA THR A 149 -11.25 1.47 5.00
C THR A 149 -9.96 1.96 5.67
N LEU A 150 -8.97 2.37 4.86
CA LEU A 150 -7.69 2.90 5.29
C LEU A 150 -7.35 4.15 4.47
N VAL A 151 -7.15 5.29 5.14
CA VAL A 151 -6.69 6.54 4.53
C VAL A 151 -5.29 6.90 5.03
N ARG A 152 -4.51 7.58 4.21
CA ARG A 152 -3.09 7.88 4.46
C ARG A 152 -2.86 9.38 4.63
N VAL A 153 -3.12 9.89 5.83
CA VAL A 153 -3.07 11.32 6.12
C VAL A 153 -1.74 11.68 6.78
N GLY A 154 -0.94 12.51 6.10
CA GLY A 154 0.36 12.98 6.59
C GLY A 154 0.33 14.46 6.96
N THR A 155 0.43 15.32 5.96
CA THR A 155 0.53 16.79 6.11
C THR A 155 -0.60 17.42 6.92
N ALA A 156 -1.84 16.90 6.86
CA ALA A 156 -2.92 17.44 7.68
C ALA A 156 -2.78 17.13 9.18
N ILE A 157 -2.00 16.10 9.56
CA ILE A 157 -1.73 15.75 10.95
C ILE A 157 -0.43 16.38 11.45
N PHE A 158 0.63 16.35 10.64
CA PHE A 158 1.98 16.72 11.07
C PHE A 158 2.48 18.06 10.51
N GLY A 159 1.69 18.74 9.68
CA GLY A 159 2.12 19.95 8.97
C GLY A 159 3.08 19.66 7.81
N GLU A 160 3.62 20.71 7.21
CA GLU A 160 4.63 20.59 6.16
C GLU A 160 5.96 20.04 6.70
N ARG A 161 6.67 19.26 5.88
CA ARG A 161 8.03 18.81 6.24
C ARG A 161 8.94 20.03 6.34
N SER A 162 9.52 20.29 7.50
CA SER A 162 10.62 21.25 7.59
C SER A 162 11.81 20.68 6.80
N LYS A 163 12.28 21.42 5.80
CA LYS A 163 13.58 21.14 5.20
C LYS A 163 14.62 21.53 6.25
N LEU A 164 15.20 20.56 6.94
CA LEU A 164 16.41 20.78 7.73
C LEU A 164 17.42 21.48 6.81
N LYS A 165 17.78 22.73 7.13
CA LYS A 165 18.87 23.44 6.44
C LYS A 165 20.11 22.57 6.58
N LYS A 166 20.73 22.20 5.46
CA LYS A 166 22.13 21.76 5.48
C LYS A 166 22.93 22.97 5.94
N ASP A 167 23.49 22.91 7.13
CA ASP A 167 24.51 23.86 7.54
C ASP A 167 25.68 23.71 6.57
N SER A 168 25.89 24.74 5.75
CA SER A 168 27.07 24.88 4.92
C SER A 168 28.25 25.15 5.85
N ALA A 169 29.03 24.10 6.12
CA ALA A 169 30.38 24.27 6.62
C ALA A 169 31.24 24.87 5.49
N THR A 170 31.33 26.20 5.47
CA THR A 170 32.49 26.92 4.95
C THR A 170 33.43 27.10 6.12
N ASP A 171 34.47 26.27 6.19
CA ASP A 171 35.69 26.64 6.91
C ASP A 171 36.77 26.93 5.88
N GLU A 172 37.31 28.14 6.03
CA GLU A 172 38.32 28.79 5.20
C GLU A 172 39.69 28.11 5.37
N HIS A 173 40.49 28.16 4.31
CA HIS A 173 41.95 28.03 4.35
C HIS A 173 42.56 29.29 3.74
#